data_AF-A0A444R0J0-F1
#
_entry.id   AF-A0A444R0J0-F1
#
_cell.length_a   1.000
_cell.length_b   1.000
_cell.length_c   1.000
_cell.angle_alpha   90.00
_cell.angle_beta   90.00
_cell.angle_gamma   90.00
#
_symmetry.space_group_name_H-M   'P 1'
#
loop_
_entity.id
_entity.type
_entity.pdbx_description
1 polymer ?
#
loop_
_entity_poly.entity_id
_entity_poly.type
_entity_poly.pdbx_seq_one_letter_code
_entity_poly.pdbx_strand_id
1 'polypeptide(L)'
;YAAGFIFMRRLGSAALTATGPVLNVLPLGIHIAAQETLPQLATRLAAQLKKMRRHQRYDAEQIVRDSGRAAGEEPLFGPVLNIKVFDYQLDIPGVQAQTHPLATGPVNDLELALFPDEHGDLSIEILANKQRYDEPTLIQHAERLKMLIAQFAADPALLCGDVDIMLPGEYAQLAQINATQIEIPETTLSALVAEQAAKTPDAPALA
;
A
#
# COMPACT_ATOMS: atom_id res chain seq x y z
N TYR A 1 5.41 -4.42 8.50
CA TYR A 1 4.07 -4.80 7.98
C TYR A 1 4.21 -6.05 7.12
N ALA A 2 3.11 -6.71 6.77
CA ALA A 2 3.12 -7.92 5.95
C ALA A 2 2.40 -7.68 4.61
N ALA A 3 3.04 -8.03 3.50
CA ALA A 3 2.46 -8.03 2.16
C ALA A 3 2.52 -9.46 1.59
N GLY A 4 1.66 -9.79 0.64
CA GLY A 4 1.81 -10.98 -0.18
C GLY A 4 2.83 -10.73 -1.29
N PHE A 5 3.57 -11.75 -1.69
CA PHE A 5 4.41 -11.71 -2.89
C PHE A 5 4.16 -12.94 -3.75
N ILE A 6 3.96 -12.72 -5.05
CA ILE A 6 3.59 -13.78 -6.00
C ILE A 6 4.81 -14.56 -6.49
N PHE A 7 4.77 -15.89 -6.32
CA PHE A 7 5.74 -16.83 -6.89
C PHE A 7 5.06 -17.73 -7.93
N MET A 8 5.51 -17.65 -9.19
CA MET A 8 4.93 -18.43 -10.30
C MET A 8 5.25 -19.94 -10.27
N ARG A 9 6.32 -20.37 -9.58
CA ARG A 9 6.77 -21.78 -9.42
C ARG A 9 6.94 -22.60 -10.73
N ARG A 10 6.98 -21.97 -11.91
CA ARG A 10 7.10 -22.68 -13.21
C ARG A 10 8.53 -22.94 -13.66
N LEU A 11 9.42 -21.95 -13.55
CA LEU A 11 10.81 -22.09 -14.01
C LEU A 11 11.55 -23.18 -13.21
N GLY A 12 12.19 -24.10 -13.93
CA GLY A 12 12.93 -25.22 -13.33
C GLY A 12 12.05 -26.34 -12.74
N SER A 13 10.78 -26.40 -13.12
CA SER A 13 9.80 -27.40 -12.65
C SER A 13 9.07 -28.05 -13.82
N ALA A 14 8.50 -29.25 -13.61
CA ALA A 14 7.56 -29.89 -14.53
C ALA A 14 6.32 -29.01 -14.81
N ALA A 15 6.06 -28.03 -13.94
CA ALA A 15 5.03 -27.02 -14.09
C ALA A 15 5.20 -26.09 -15.30
N LEU A 16 6.37 -26.07 -15.95
CA LEU A 16 6.62 -25.24 -17.13
C LEU A 16 5.64 -25.56 -18.27
N THR A 17 5.29 -26.83 -18.46
CA THR A 17 4.38 -27.31 -19.51
C THR A 17 3.02 -27.77 -18.96
N ALA A 18 2.78 -27.57 -17.67
CA ALA A 18 1.52 -27.95 -17.03
C ALA A 18 0.45 -26.84 -17.16
N THR A 19 -0.79 -27.25 -17.36
CA THR A 19 -1.95 -26.35 -17.50
C THR A 19 -2.62 -25.97 -16.17
N GLY A 20 -2.33 -26.71 -15.10
CA GLY A 20 -2.91 -26.45 -13.76
C GLY A 20 -2.41 -25.16 -13.10
N PRO A 21 -3.06 -24.73 -12.01
CA PRO A 21 -2.62 -23.59 -11.21
C PRO A 21 -1.34 -23.93 -10.46
N VAL A 22 -0.31 -23.08 -10.59
CA VAL A 22 1.00 -23.27 -9.96
C VAL A 22 1.46 -22.01 -9.21
N LEU A 23 0.67 -20.95 -9.25
CA LEU A 23 0.96 -19.70 -8.54
C LEU A 23 0.82 -19.92 -7.03
N ASN A 24 1.73 -19.31 -6.25
CA ASN A 24 1.67 -19.30 -4.80
C ASN A 24 1.97 -17.91 -4.27
N VAL A 25 1.06 -17.35 -3.47
CA VAL A 25 1.22 -16.02 -2.86
C VAL A 25 1.72 -16.21 -1.44
N LEU A 26 2.97 -15.83 -1.19
CA LEU A 26 3.62 -16.05 0.11
C LEU A 26 3.71 -14.77 0.93
N PRO A 27 3.61 -14.86 2.27
CA PRO A 27 3.79 -13.72 3.16
C PRO A 27 5.23 -13.20 3.09
N LEU A 28 5.37 -11.90 2.79
CA LEU A 28 6.61 -11.13 2.79
C LEU A 28 6.53 -10.10 3.94
N GLY A 29 7.36 -10.30 4.96
CA GLY A 29 7.55 -9.28 6.00
C GLY A 29 8.34 -8.11 5.43
N ILE A 30 7.76 -6.92 5.43
CA ILE A 30 8.43 -5.69 5.01
C ILE A 30 8.70 -4.84 6.25
N HIS A 31 9.97 -4.50 6.41
CA HIS A 31 10.47 -3.54 7.38
C HIS A 31 11.05 -2.37 6.61
N ILE A 32 10.76 -1.16 7.04
CA ILE A 32 11.34 0.08 6.51
C ILE A 32 12.12 0.70 7.66
N ALA A 33 13.41 0.92 7.47
CA ALA A 33 14.22 1.64 8.44
C ALA A 33 14.42 3.07 7.94
N ALA A 34 14.08 4.05 8.77
CA ALA A 34 14.12 5.47 8.39
C ALA A 34 15.52 5.94 7.94
N GLN A 35 16.58 5.33 8.49
CA GLN A 35 17.98 5.67 8.24
C GLN A 35 18.58 4.96 7.02
N GLU A 36 17.81 4.13 6.31
CA GLU A 36 18.28 3.46 5.10
C GLU A 36 18.02 4.31 3.86
N THR A 37 18.90 4.17 2.86
CA THR A 37 18.65 4.66 1.49
C THR A 37 17.83 3.64 0.70
N LEU A 38 17.22 4.08 -0.41
CA LEU A 38 16.43 3.21 -1.27
C LEU A 38 17.22 1.97 -1.80
N PRO A 39 18.50 2.07 -2.21
CA PRO A 39 19.29 0.89 -2.61
C PRO A 39 19.53 -0.11 -1.47
N GLN A 40 19.67 0.36 -0.22
CA GLN A 40 19.84 -0.52 0.94
C GLN A 40 18.55 -1.31 1.20
N LEU A 41 17.40 -0.62 1.16
CA LEU A 41 16.08 -1.25 1.26
C LEU A 41 15.87 -2.31 0.15
N ALA A 42 16.15 -1.94 -1.10
CA ALA A 42 16.02 -2.85 -2.24
C ALA A 42 16.93 -4.08 -2.11
N THR A 43 18.18 -3.89 -1.67
CA THR A 43 19.13 -4.98 -1.44
C THR A 43 18.63 -5.94 -0.37
N ARG A 44 18.10 -5.43 0.75
CA ARG A 44 17.52 -6.26 1.82
C ARG A 44 16.31 -7.04 1.33
N LEU A 45 15.37 -6.39 0.64
CA LEU A 45 14.18 -7.04 0.09
C LEU A 45 14.55 -8.11 -0.94
N ALA A 46 15.49 -7.82 -1.84
CA ALA A 46 15.99 -8.80 -2.81
C ALA A 46 16.63 -10.02 -2.13
N ALA A 47 17.44 -9.80 -1.09
CA ALA A 47 18.04 -10.89 -0.31
C ALA A 47 16.98 -11.75 0.39
N GLN A 48 15.92 -11.14 0.94
CA GLN A 48 14.79 -11.83 1.54
C GLN A 48 14.00 -12.64 0.51
N LEU A 49 13.64 -12.04 -0.64
CA LEU A 49 12.96 -12.73 -1.74
C LEU A 49 13.79 -13.90 -2.28
N LYS A 50 15.12 -13.77 -2.36
CA LYS A 50 16.02 -14.85 -2.76
C LYS A 50 16.01 -16.01 -1.77
N LYS A 51 15.94 -15.73 -0.45
CA LYS A 51 15.77 -16.78 0.57
C LYS A 51 14.40 -17.44 0.44
N MET A 52 13.33 -16.66 0.35
CA MET A 52 11.95 -17.18 0.17
C MET A 52 11.81 -18.06 -1.07
N ARG A 53 12.45 -17.69 -2.19
CA ARG A 53 12.44 -18.46 -3.43
C ARG A 53 12.92 -19.92 -3.25
N ARG A 54 13.83 -20.17 -2.30
CA ARG A 54 14.31 -21.55 -1.99
C ARG A 54 13.23 -22.41 -1.32
N HIS A 55 12.30 -21.77 -0.61
CA HIS A 55 11.21 -22.41 0.12
C HIS A 55 9.86 -22.23 -0.58
N GLN A 56 9.83 -21.63 -1.77
CA GLN A 56 8.59 -21.23 -2.43
C GLN A 56 7.62 -22.38 -2.71
N ARG A 57 8.11 -23.63 -2.72
CA ARG A 57 7.34 -24.86 -2.94
C ARG A 57 6.44 -25.25 -1.76
N TYR A 58 6.62 -24.63 -0.60
CA TYR A 58 5.71 -24.80 0.52
C TYR A 58 4.45 -23.95 0.31
N ASP A 59 3.28 -24.58 0.41
CA ASP A 59 2.00 -23.95 0.08
C ASP A 59 1.58 -22.94 1.14
N ALA A 60 1.07 -21.78 0.69
CA ALA A 60 0.62 -20.72 1.59
C ALA A 60 -0.52 -21.19 2.49
N GLU A 61 -1.42 -22.02 1.98
CA GLU A 61 -2.52 -22.64 2.72
C GLU A 61 -1.99 -23.52 3.87
N GLN A 62 -0.85 -24.17 3.67
CA GLN A 62 -0.20 -24.94 4.73
C GLN A 62 0.39 -24.02 5.80
N ILE A 63 0.99 -22.88 5.43
CA ILE A 63 1.47 -21.88 6.40
C ILE A 63 0.33 -21.39 7.29
N VAL A 64 -0.84 -21.14 6.71
CA VAL A 64 -2.04 -20.75 7.48
C VAL A 64 -2.43 -21.85 8.47
N ARG A 65 -2.43 -23.12 8.04
CA ARG A 65 -2.70 -24.27 8.92
C ARG A 65 -1.70 -24.36 10.07
N ASP A 66 -0.41 -24.28 9.78
CA ASP A 66 0.66 -24.42 10.77
C ASP A 66 0.66 -23.27 11.80
N SER A 67 0.18 -22.09 11.39
CA SER A 67 0.08 -20.92 12.26
C SER A 67 -1.05 -21.03 13.30
N GLY A 68 -1.88 -22.06 13.25
CA GLY A 68 -3.07 -22.21 14.10
C GLY A 68 -4.21 -21.25 13.73
N ARG A 69 -4.06 -20.47 12.65
CA ARG A 69 -5.06 -19.49 12.17
C ARG A 69 -5.99 -20.05 11.09
N ALA A 70 -6.07 -21.36 10.94
CA ALA A 70 -6.87 -22.03 9.92
C ALA A 70 -8.37 -21.66 9.96
N ALA A 71 -8.88 -21.24 11.12
CA ALA A 71 -10.26 -20.80 11.33
C ALA A 71 -10.38 -19.28 11.60
N GLY A 72 -9.29 -18.51 11.43
CA GLY A 72 -9.27 -17.06 11.69
C GLY A 72 -9.76 -16.26 10.49
N GLU A 73 -10.46 -15.15 10.76
CA GLU A 73 -10.95 -14.23 9.72
C GLU A 73 -9.86 -13.27 9.20
N GLU A 74 -8.77 -13.08 9.97
CA GLU A 74 -7.70 -12.15 9.59
C GLU A 74 -6.67 -12.80 8.64
N PRO A 75 -6.47 -12.24 7.43
CA PRO A 75 -5.46 -12.74 6.51
C PRO A 75 -4.04 -12.47 7.03
N LEU A 76 -3.06 -13.29 6.59
CA LEU A 76 -1.65 -13.11 6.98
C LEU A 76 -1.02 -11.81 6.44
N PHE A 77 -1.61 -11.22 5.40
CA PHE A 77 -1.18 -10.00 4.74
C PHE A 77 -2.37 -9.31 4.05
N GLY A 78 -2.28 -7.99 3.87
CA GLY A 78 -3.26 -7.20 3.13
C GLY A 78 -2.88 -7.05 1.65
N PRO A 79 -1.95 -6.14 1.31
CA PRO A 79 -1.58 -5.88 -0.07
C PRO A 79 -0.74 -7.01 -0.66
N VAL A 80 -0.90 -7.28 -1.95
CA VAL A 80 -0.11 -8.25 -2.71
C VAL A 80 0.75 -7.53 -3.74
N LEU A 81 2.05 -7.81 -3.75
CA LEU A 81 3.00 -7.28 -4.72
C LEU A 81 3.27 -8.31 -5.81
N ASN A 82 3.20 -7.86 -7.05
CA ASN A 82 3.47 -8.66 -8.22
C ASN A 82 4.49 -7.94 -9.12
N ILE A 83 5.52 -8.65 -9.56
CA ILE A 83 6.47 -8.13 -10.54
C ILE A 83 6.34 -8.98 -11.79
N LYS A 84 5.79 -8.37 -12.84
CA LYS A 84 5.57 -9.04 -14.13
C LYS A 84 6.62 -8.56 -15.11
N VAL A 85 7.47 -9.48 -15.53
CA VAL A 85 8.58 -9.26 -16.48
C VAL A 85 8.31 -9.91 -17.84
N PHE A 86 7.11 -10.45 -18.05
CA PHE A 86 6.76 -11.17 -19.27
C PHE A 86 5.53 -10.53 -19.91
N ASP A 87 5.66 -10.22 -21.20
CA ASP A 87 4.55 -9.87 -22.06
C ASP A 87 4.06 -11.14 -22.78
N TYR A 88 2.75 -11.39 -22.73
CA TYR A 88 2.13 -12.53 -23.40
C TYR A 88 1.80 -12.15 -24.84
N GLN A 89 2.83 -11.95 -25.64
CA GLN A 89 2.66 -11.67 -27.06
C GLN A 89 2.40 -12.96 -27.84
N LEU A 90 1.38 -12.92 -28.70
CA LEU A 90 1.11 -13.98 -29.66
C LEU A 90 1.73 -13.58 -31.00
N ASP A 91 2.77 -14.30 -31.41
CA ASP A 91 3.39 -14.13 -32.73
C ASP A 91 2.64 -14.98 -33.76
N ILE A 92 1.68 -14.35 -34.45
CA ILE A 92 0.89 -14.96 -35.52
C ILE A 92 1.20 -14.22 -36.82
N PRO A 93 1.76 -14.89 -37.85
CA PRO A 93 2.16 -14.23 -39.09
C PRO A 93 1.03 -13.42 -39.74
N GLY A 94 1.27 -12.12 -39.91
CA GLY A 94 0.33 -11.19 -40.55
C GLY A 94 -0.88 -10.79 -39.69
N VAL A 95 -0.91 -11.15 -38.41
CA VAL A 95 -2.04 -10.86 -37.50
C VAL A 95 -1.54 -10.11 -36.27
N GLN A 96 -2.17 -8.96 -35.99
CA GLN A 96 -1.99 -8.27 -34.71
C GLN A 96 -2.90 -8.92 -33.66
N ALA A 97 -2.31 -9.34 -32.54
CA ALA A 97 -3.01 -9.96 -31.43
C ALA A 97 -2.86 -9.12 -30.16
N GLN A 98 -3.96 -8.92 -29.44
CA GLN A 98 -3.99 -8.20 -28.17
C GLN A 98 -4.84 -8.98 -27.15
N THR A 99 -4.28 -9.21 -25.97
CA THR A 99 -4.99 -9.88 -24.88
C THR A 99 -5.64 -8.85 -23.97
N HIS A 100 -6.94 -8.99 -23.71
CA HIS A 100 -7.67 -8.16 -22.76
C HIS A 100 -8.15 -9.04 -21.59
N PRO A 101 -7.59 -8.88 -20.38
CA PRO A 101 -8.06 -9.62 -19.21
C PRO A 101 -9.45 -9.12 -18.79
N LEU A 102 -10.40 -10.05 -18.61
CA LEU A 102 -11.76 -9.74 -18.15
C LEU A 102 -11.97 -10.02 -16.66
N ALA A 103 -11.33 -11.08 -16.14
CA ALA A 103 -11.41 -11.46 -14.74
C ALA A 103 -10.12 -12.19 -14.32
N THR A 104 -9.46 -11.68 -13.27
CA THR A 104 -8.23 -12.23 -12.70
C THR A 104 -8.47 -13.01 -11.39
N GLY A 105 -9.69 -12.94 -10.85
CA GLY A 105 -10.07 -13.47 -9.55
C GLY A 105 -10.39 -12.36 -8.54
N PRO A 106 -10.97 -12.70 -7.39
CA PRO A 106 -11.25 -11.73 -6.34
C PRO A 106 -9.94 -11.27 -5.69
N VAL A 107 -9.86 -9.97 -5.39
CA VAL A 107 -8.79 -9.37 -4.58
C VAL A 107 -9.37 -9.03 -3.21
N ASN A 108 -8.79 -9.57 -2.15
CA ASN A 108 -9.29 -9.35 -0.78
C ASN A 108 -9.13 -7.89 -0.34
N ASP A 109 -7.99 -7.28 -0.66
CA ASP A 109 -7.63 -5.91 -0.29
C ASP A 109 -7.13 -5.12 -1.51
N LEU A 110 -5.84 -5.23 -1.84
CA LEU A 110 -5.20 -4.53 -2.96
C LEU A 110 -4.08 -5.40 -3.55
N GLU A 111 -3.99 -5.51 -4.88
CA GLU A 111 -2.86 -6.07 -5.61
C GLU A 111 -2.22 -4.95 -6.44
N LEU A 112 -0.90 -4.79 -6.29
CA LEU A 112 -0.08 -3.86 -7.06
C LEU A 112 0.88 -4.64 -7.93
N ALA A 113 0.69 -4.57 -9.24
CA ALA A 113 1.60 -5.13 -10.22
C ALA A 113 2.52 -4.04 -10.78
N LEU A 114 3.82 -4.31 -10.82
CA LEU A 114 4.85 -3.44 -11.38
C LEU A 114 5.39 -4.05 -12.67
N PHE A 115 5.48 -3.21 -13.70
CA PHE A 115 5.96 -3.54 -15.04
C PHE A 115 7.09 -2.56 -15.43
N PRO A 116 8.33 -2.81 -14.96
CA PRO A 116 9.49 -2.12 -15.52
C PRO A 116 9.75 -2.65 -16.93
N ASP A 117 9.93 -1.76 -17.90
CA ASP A 117 10.23 -2.13 -19.29
C ASP A 117 11.74 -2.08 -19.59
N GLU A 118 12.14 -2.51 -20.79
CA GLU A 118 13.54 -2.51 -21.22
C GLU A 118 14.09 -1.11 -21.55
N HIS A 119 13.22 -0.12 -21.77
CA HIS A 119 13.58 1.28 -22.04
C HIS A 119 13.79 2.09 -20.74
N GLY A 120 13.40 1.53 -19.59
CA GLY A 120 13.52 2.16 -18.27
C GLY A 120 12.23 2.84 -17.79
N ASP A 121 11.12 2.70 -18.53
CA ASP A 121 9.80 3.16 -18.11
C ASP A 121 9.19 2.19 -17.09
N LEU A 122 8.29 2.73 -16.24
CA LEU A 122 7.57 1.96 -15.24
C LEU A 122 6.06 2.15 -15.42
N SER A 123 5.37 1.05 -15.69
CA SER A 123 3.91 0.98 -15.64
C SER A 123 3.46 0.23 -14.38
N ILE A 124 2.30 0.60 -13.85
CA ILE A 124 1.67 -0.09 -12.71
C ILE A 124 0.24 -0.48 -13.04
N GLU A 125 -0.22 -1.57 -12.47
CA GLU A 125 -1.63 -1.98 -12.47
C GLU A 125 -2.08 -2.18 -11.03
N ILE A 126 -3.21 -1.58 -10.67
CA ILE A 126 -3.81 -1.68 -9.33
C ILE A 126 -5.13 -2.43 -9.46
N LEU A 127 -5.23 -3.57 -8.79
CA LEU A 127 -6.49 -4.27 -8.60
C LEU A 127 -6.90 -4.08 -7.13
N ALA A 128 -8.10 -3.57 -6.90
CA ALA A 128 -8.56 -3.23 -5.55
C ALA A 128 -9.97 -3.77 -5.28
N ASN A 129 -10.22 -4.11 -4.03
CA ASN A 129 -11.56 -4.48 -3.58
C ASN A 129 -12.49 -3.26 -3.63
N LYS A 130 -13.53 -3.31 -4.49
CA LYS A 130 -14.51 -2.23 -4.68
C LYS A 130 -15.33 -1.87 -3.43
N GLN A 131 -15.38 -2.75 -2.42
CA GLN A 131 -16.03 -2.46 -1.14
C GLN A 131 -15.13 -1.65 -0.19
N ARG A 132 -13.82 -1.61 -0.46
CA ARG A 132 -12.80 -0.99 0.41
C ARG A 132 -12.18 0.26 -0.22
N TYR A 133 -12.17 0.34 -1.55
CA TYR A 133 -11.52 1.40 -2.30
C TYR A 133 -12.41 1.93 -3.43
N ASP A 134 -12.29 3.23 -3.68
CA ASP A 134 -12.83 3.93 -4.83
C ASP A 134 -11.71 4.39 -5.78
N GLU A 135 -12.04 4.51 -7.07
CA GLU A 135 -11.08 4.85 -8.12
C GLU A 135 -10.39 6.21 -7.92
N PRO A 136 -11.07 7.31 -7.54
CA PRO A 136 -10.42 8.59 -7.26
C PRO A 136 -9.30 8.51 -6.21
N THR A 137 -9.55 7.78 -5.11
CA THR A 137 -8.55 7.57 -4.05
C THR A 137 -7.34 6.79 -4.57
N LEU A 138 -7.55 5.76 -5.40
CA LEU A 138 -6.47 4.98 -6.00
C LEU A 138 -5.61 5.84 -6.94
N ILE A 139 -6.21 6.72 -7.73
CA ILE A 139 -5.47 7.67 -8.58
C ILE A 139 -4.61 8.63 -7.72
N GLN A 140 -5.15 9.13 -6.61
CA GLN A 140 -4.36 9.96 -5.69
C GLN A 140 -3.18 9.19 -5.08
N HIS A 141 -3.34 7.91 -4.73
CA HIS A 141 -2.23 7.08 -4.27
C HIS A 141 -1.20 6.80 -5.37
N ALA A 142 -1.62 6.64 -6.62
CA ALA A 142 -0.72 6.50 -7.76
C ALA A 142 0.12 7.79 -7.99
N GLU A 143 -0.49 8.97 -7.85
CA GLU A 143 0.24 10.25 -7.91
C GLU A 143 1.26 10.39 -6.77
N ARG A 144 0.95 9.90 -5.57
CA ARG A 144 1.93 9.85 -4.46
C ARG A 144 3.11 8.94 -4.79
N LEU A 145 2.86 7.79 -5.42
CA LEU A 145 3.94 6.90 -5.87
C LEU A 145 4.83 7.59 -6.91
N LYS A 146 4.24 8.30 -7.87
CA LYS A 146 4.97 9.09 -8.85
C LYS A 146 5.82 10.17 -8.19
N MET A 147 5.26 10.88 -7.20
CA MET A 147 5.99 11.89 -6.44
C MET A 147 7.16 11.29 -5.64
N LEU A 148 6.96 10.12 -5.02
CA LEU A 148 8.00 9.38 -4.32
C LEU A 148 9.15 9.01 -5.26
N ILE A 149 8.83 8.48 -6.46
CA ILE A 149 9.82 8.17 -7.49
C ILE A 149 10.59 9.43 -7.90
N ALA A 150 9.90 10.55 -8.10
CA ALA A 150 10.52 11.82 -8.47
C ALA A 150 11.48 12.36 -7.39
N GLN A 151 11.15 12.21 -6.11
CA GLN A 151 12.03 12.61 -5.00
C GLN A 151 13.33 11.81 -4.98
N PHE A 152 13.27 10.47 -5.07
CA PHE A 152 14.47 9.64 -5.14
C PHE A 152 15.25 9.79 -6.45
N ALA A 153 14.58 10.15 -7.55
CA ALA A 153 15.25 10.47 -8.80
C ALA A 153 16.04 11.79 -8.71
N ALA A 154 15.52 12.77 -7.96
CA ALA A 154 16.19 14.05 -7.71
C ALA A 154 17.35 13.91 -6.70
N ASP A 155 17.17 13.09 -5.66
CA ASP A 155 18.20 12.80 -4.67
C ASP A 155 18.27 11.29 -4.35
N PRO A 156 19.18 10.54 -5.00
CA PRO A 156 19.37 9.11 -4.74
C PRO A 156 19.92 8.79 -3.33
N ALA A 157 20.47 9.79 -2.63
CA ALA A 157 20.98 9.63 -1.27
C ALA A 157 19.91 9.93 -0.20
N LEU A 158 18.70 10.36 -0.61
CA LEU A 158 17.57 10.58 0.27
C LEU A 158 17.30 9.35 1.14
N LEU A 159 17.08 9.58 2.43
CA LEU A 159 16.76 8.54 3.39
C LEU A 159 15.28 8.18 3.30
N CYS A 160 14.94 6.91 3.53
CA CYS A 160 13.56 6.43 3.52
C CYS A 160 12.67 7.12 4.57
N GLY A 161 13.24 7.69 5.63
CA GLY A 161 12.50 8.44 6.64
C GLY A 161 12.19 9.89 6.29
N ASP A 162 12.91 10.47 5.32
CA ASP A 162 12.82 11.89 4.96
C ASP A 162 11.95 12.14 3.72
N VAL A 163 11.48 11.07 3.07
CA VAL A 163 10.60 11.15 1.90
C VAL A 163 9.19 11.59 2.33
N ASP A 164 8.62 12.53 1.57
CA ASP A 164 7.24 13.01 1.81
C ASP A 164 6.27 12.39 0.81
N ILE A 165 5.04 12.13 1.25
CA ILE A 165 3.94 11.59 0.43
C ILE A 165 2.72 12.50 0.38
N MET A 166 2.78 13.68 1.01
CA MET A 166 1.71 14.68 0.95
C MET A 166 1.67 15.35 -0.42
N LEU A 167 0.50 15.31 -1.06
CA LEU A 167 0.31 15.97 -2.35
C LEU A 167 0.27 17.50 -2.17
N PRO A 168 0.60 18.26 -3.23
CA PRO A 168 0.41 19.72 -3.22
C PRO A 168 -1.02 20.10 -2.84
N GLY A 169 -1.16 21.01 -1.87
CA GLY A 169 -2.46 21.47 -1.36
C GLY A 169 -2.95 20.73 -0.11
N GLU A 170 -2.51 19.50 0.16
CA GLU A 170 -2.93 18.77 1.37
C GLU A 170 -2.40 19.46 2.64
N TYR A 171 -1.17 19.98 2.61
CA TYR A 171 -0.63 20.79 3.71
C TYR A 171 -1.43 22.08 3.92
N ALA A 172 -1.88 22.73 2.85
CA ALA A 172 -2.69 23.93 2.93
C ALA A 172 -4.07 23.64 3.54
N GLN A 173 -4.67 22.50 3.16
CA GLN A 173 -5.92 22.03 3.75
C GLN A 173 -5.77 21.72 5.24
N LEU A 174 -4.69 21.03 5.65
CA LEU A 174 -4.41 20.78 7.05
C LEU A 174 -4.17 22.09 7.83
N ALA A 175 -3.45 23.04 7.25
CA ALA A 175 -3.25 24.35 7.85
C ALA A 175 -4.58 25.09 8.06
N GLN A 176 -5.50 25.02 7.09
CA GLN A 176 -6.84 25.61 7.19
C GLN A 176 -7.69 24.93 8.27
N ILE A 177 -7.68 23.60 8.34
CA ILE A 177 -8.42 22.85 9.37
C ILE A 177 -7.90 23.21 10.77
N ASN A 178 -6.59 23.39 10.91
CA ASN A 178 -5.95 23.73 12.19
C ASN A 178 -5.97 25.23 12.52
N ALA A 179 -6.53 26.09 11.67
CA ALA A 179 -6.66 27.52 11.89
C ALA A 179 -7.77 27.84 12.92
N THR A 180 -7.58 27.36 14.15
CA THR A 180 -8.54 27.42 15.26
C THR A 180 -8.21 28.53 16.26
N GLN A 181 -7.36 29.49 15.86
CA GLN A 181 -6.93 30.58 16.73
C GLN A 181 -8.11 31.51 17.02
N ILE A 182 -8.50 31.56 18.29
CA ILE A 182 -9.52 32.46 18.81
C ILE A 182 -8.92 33.13 20.05
N GLU A 183 -8.91 34.46 20.07
CA GLU A 183 -8.53 35.21 21.26
C GLU A 183 -9.61 35.02 22.33
N ILE A 184 -9.21 34.41 23.45
CA ILE A 184 -10.06 34.24 24.62
C ILE A 184 -9.51 35.08 25.77
N PRO A 185 -10.36 35.75 26.57
CA PRO A 185 -9.89 36.52 27.70
C PRO A 185 -9.25 35.61 28.75
N GLU A 186 -8.20 36.10 29.40
CA GLU A 186 -7.66 35.44 30.59
C GLU A 186 -8.68 35.59 31.74
N THR A 187 -9.38 34.50 32.03
CA THR A 187 -10.42 34.45 33.06
C THR A 187 -10.47 33.08 33.71
N THR A 188 -11.30 32.93 34.74
CA THR A 188 -11.53 31.66 35.42
C THR A 188 -12.99 31.24 35.32
N LEU A 189 -13.25 29.93 35.44
CA LEU A 189 -14.62 29.41 35.53
C LEU A 189 -15.41 30.12 36.64
N SER A 190 -14.78 30.39 37.79
CA SER A 190 -15.42 31.11 38.90
C SER A 190 -15.80 32.55 38.55
N ALA A 191 -14.93 33.28 37.85
CA ALA A 191 -15.23 34.63 37.40
C ALA A 191 -16.39 34.66 36.39
N LEU A 192 -16.42 33.70 35.46
CA LEU A 192 -17.51 33.56 34.48
C LEU A 192 -18.85 33.22 35.14
N VAL A 193 -18.86 32.32 36.13
CA VAL A 193 -20.07 31.99 36.90
C VAL A 193 -20.56 33.20 37.70
N ALA A 194 -19.66 33.93 38.36
CA ALA A 194 -20.01 35.11 39.12
C ALA A 194 -20.58 36.23 38.23
N GLU A 195 -19.99 36.44 37.05
CA GLU A 195 -20.50 37.40 36.05
C GLU A 195 -21.91 37.02 35.59
N GLN A 196 -22.17 35.74 35.32
CA GLN A 196 -23.49 35.28 34.88
C GLN A 196 -24.53 35.38 36.00
N ALA A 197 -24.16 35.02 37.24
CA ALA A 197 -25.04 35.15 38.41
C ALA A 197 -25.45 36.61 38.66
N ALA A 198 -24.53 37.56 38.45
CA ALA A 198 -24.84 38.99 38.55
C ALA A 198 -25.80 39.49 37.46
N LYS A 199 -25.79 38.89 36.26
CA LYS A 199 -26.69 39.26 35.15
C LYS A 199 -28.11 38.72 35.32
N THR A 200 -28.25 37.52 35.86
CA THR A 200 -29.54 36.83 35.98
C THR A 200 -29.73 36.23 37.38
N PRO A 201 -29.92 37.06 38.41
CA PRO A 201 -29.93 36.61 39.80
C PRO A 201 -31.14 35.73 40.15
N ASP A 202 -32.30 35.99 39.53
CA ASP A 202 -33.55 35.30 39.85
C ASP A 202 -33.85 34.11 38.91
N ALA A 203 -32.95 33.82 37.97
CA ALA A 203 -33.13 32.70 37.05
C ALA A 203 -32.82 31.37 37.76
N PRO A 204 -33.64 30.32 37.56
CA PRO A 204 -33.35 29.01 38.12
C PRO A 204 -32.07 28.42 37.49
N ALA A 205 -31.06 28.15 38.32
CA ALA A 205 -29.75 27.69 37.85
C ALA A 205 -29.48 26.20 38.16
N LEU A 206 -29.98 25.71 39.29
CA LEU A 206 -29.83 24.32 39.73
C LEU A 206 -31.07 23.91 40.53
N ALA A 207 -31.54 22.67 40.34
CA ALA A 207 -32.71 22.10 41.01
C ALA A 207 -32.33 21.30 42.26
#